data_AF-A0A351U2K9-F1
#
_entry.id   AF-A0A351U2K9-F1
#
_cell.length_a   1.000
_cell.length_b   1.000
_cell.length_c   1.000
_cell.angle_alpha   90.00
_cell.angle_beta   90.00
_cell.angle_gamma   90.00
#
_symmetry.space_group_name_H-M   'P 1'
#
loop_
_entity.id
_entity.type
_entity.pdbx_description
1 polymer ?
#
loop_
_entity_poly.entity_id
_entity_poly.type
_entity_poly.pdbx_seq_one_letter_code
_entity_poly.pdbx_strand_id
1 'polypeptide(L)'
;MIQQRGFTVYVDHTILLILSRPVPEADPDFENRRATSRLWRQFREGKARLVTCGKETEMDIILWLNRQGCCVTDTLRAMEAIREFENWGKVERDHIQQYKQVLVHYEELELLPFSENGFAEHRGSKGVAELLNLPLNEPDLDRRASDDMALLRQCLADLGSWYTEDRWRDLKRTEYRINWEILESALRKQGLEAISGGIAGQRNMELFGLLNRAIGLSKKSCGRLPMPKKHIDFVINTVMERYGYTRREQGIHHILHCARHGVNLFSTTNRPLVDDFARCKPLLEKHLGISHLDLELVSPSALAHRLPRDT
;
A
#
# COMPACT_ATOMS: atom_id res chain seq x y z
N MET A 1 19.15 -38.63 7.80
CA MET A 1 18.40 -37.69 6.96
C MET A 1 18.87 -36.29 7.30
N ILE A 2 19.61 -35.64 6.39
CA ILE A 2 20.02 -34.25 6.57
C ILE A 2 18.82 -33.39 6.15
N GLN A 3 18.11 -32.80 7.12
CA GLN A 3 17.20 -31.70 6.83
C GLN A 3 18.04 -30.60 6.18
N GLN A 4 17.88 -30.39 4.87
CA GLN A 4 18.28 -29.13 4.27
C GLN A 4 17.49 -28.06 5.02
N ARG A 5 18.15 -27.26 5.86
CA ARG A 5 17.53 -26.10 6.50
C ARG A 5 17.08 -25.18 5.38
N GLY A 6 15.77 -25.14 5.12
CA GLY A 6 15.18 -24.17 4.20
C GLY A 6 15.57 -22.76 4.65
N PHE A 7 15.91 -21.90 3.69
CA PHE A 7 16.23 -20.50 3.98
C PHE A 7 14.92 -19.73 4.23
N THR A 8 14.95 -18.78 5.17
CA THR A 8 13.79 -17.94 5.51
C THR A 8 13.95 -16.60 4.82
N VAL A 9 12.93 -16.17 4.08
CA VAL A 9 12.91 -14.90 3.35
C VAL A 9 11.72 -14.08 3.85
N TYR A 10 12.01 -12.88 4.31
CA TYR A 10 10.98 -11.87 4.55
C TYR A 10 10.49 -11.31 3.21
N VAL A 11 9.19 -11.18 3.04
CA VAL A 11 8.58 -10.56 1.84
C VAL A 11 7.59 -9.48 2.25
N ASP A 12 7.54 -8.38 1.49
CA ASP A 12 6.54 -7.32 1.69
C ASP A 12 5.39 -7.43 0.67
N HIS A 13 4.44 -6.50 0.76
CA HIS A 13 3.29 -6.48 -0.15
C HIS A 13 3.70 -6.35 -1.62
N THR A 14 4.86 -5.75 -1.93
CA THR A 14 5.30 -5.54 -3.32
C THR A 14 5.62 -6.86 -4.03
N ILE A 15 6.10 -7.85 -3.27
CA ILE A 15 6.28 -9.23 -3.76
C ILE A 15 4.94 -9.86 -4.14
N LEU A 16 3.90 -9.63 -3.34
CA LEU A 16 2.54 -10.09 -3.64
C LEU A 16 2.02 -9.44 -4.91
N LEU A 17 2.23 -8.12 -5.08
CA LEU A 17 1.76 -7.37 -6.25
C LEU A 17 2.36 -7.89 -7.55
N ILE A 18 3.68 -8.12 -7.58
CA ILE A 18 4.37 -8.56 -8.79
C ILE A 18 4.05 -10.02 -9.13
N LEU A 19 3.79 -10.86 -8.13
CA LEU A 19 3.35 -12.24 -8.33
C LEU A 19 1.93 -12.31 -8.91
N SER A 20 1.06 -11.39 -8.49
CA SER A 20 -0.38 -11.40 -8.77
C SER A 20 -0.78 -10.89 -10.15
N ARG A 21 0.17 -10.37 -10.95
CA ARG A 21 -0.13 -9.81 -12.28
C ARG A 21 0.64 -10.53 -13.40
N PRO A 22 0.04 -10.64 -14.60
CA PRO A 22 0.80 -10.94 -15.80
C PRO A 22 1.80 -9.81 -16.06
N VAL A 23 3.04 -10.17 -16.37
CA VAL A 23 4.11 -9.23 -16.73
C VAL A 23 4.72 -9.71 -18.05
N PRO A 24 4.58 -8.95 -19.15
CA PRO A 24 5.17 -9.31 -20.45
C PRO A 24 6.70 -9.38 -20.39
N GLU A 25 7.34 -10.16 -21.27
CA GLU A 25 8.81 -10.31 -21.31
C GLU A 25 9.56 -8.99 -21.57
N ALA A 26 8.93 -8.07 -22.29
CA ALA A 26 9.49 -6.74 -22.57
C ALA A 26 9.41 -5.77 -21.38
N ASP A 27 8.67 -6.11 -20.32
CA ASP A 27 8.50 -5.25 -19.15
C ASP A 27 9.74 -5.32 -18.23
N PRO A 28 10.26 -4.19 -17.73
CA PRO A 28 11.40 -4.17 -16.80
C PRO A 28 11.21 -4.99 -15.51
N ASP A 29 9.97 -5.26 -15.11
CA ASP A 29 9.64 -6.09 -13.95
C ASP A 29 9.61 -7.59 -14.26
N PHE A 30 9.76 -8.00 -15.52
CA PHE A 30 9.65 -9.41 -15.92
C PHE A 30 10.57 -10.33 -15.14
N GLU A 31 11.85 -9.99 -15.01
CA GLU A 31 12.82 -10.82 -14.29
C GLU A 31 12.50 -10.90 -12.79
N ASN A 32 12.01 -9.82 -12.19
CA ASN A 32 11.56 -9.85 -10.80
C ASN A 32 10.30 -10.72 -10.64
N ARG A 33 9.37 -10.67 -11.59
CA ARG A 33 8.16 -11.52 -11.58
C ARG A 33 8.53 -12.99 -11.74
N ARG A 34 9.42 -13.31 -12.67
CA ARG A 34 9.92 -14.67 -12.92
C ARG A 34 10.64 -15.22 -11.69
N ALA A 35 11.53 -14.44 -11.09
CA ALA A 35 12.24 -14.81 -9.87
C ALA A 35 11.29 -15.00 -8.67
N THR A 36 10.31 -14.10 -8.51
CA THR A 36 9.28 -14.23 -7.48
C THR A 36 8.46 -15.50 -7.66
N SER A 37 8.05 -15.81 -8.89
CA SER A 37 7.31 -17.05 -9.20
C SER A 37 8.12 -18.30 -8.82
N ARG A 38 9.44 -18.27 -9.05
CA ARG A 38 10.35 -19.35 -8.68
C ARG A 38 10.50 -19.48 -7.16
N LEU A 39 10.67 -18.36 -6.46
CA LEU A 39 10.71 -18.31 -4.99
C LEU A 39 9.41 -18.87 -4.40
N TRP A 40 8.26 -18.47 -4.94
CA TRP A 40 6.95 -18.93 -4.49
C TRP A 40 6.73 -20.43 -4.71
N ARG A 41 7.25 -20.97 -5.81
CA ARG A 41 7.28 -22.43 -6.03
C ARG A 41 8.12 -23.13 -4.96
N GLN A 42 9.33 -22.65 -4.69
CA GLN A 42 10.20 -23.22 -3.66
C GLN A 42 9.56 -23.18 -2.26
N PHE A 43 8.83 -22.10 -1.97
CA PHE A 43 8.02 -21.99 -0.76
C PHE A 43 6.95 -23.08 -0.65
N ARG A 44 6.13 -23.25 -1.70
CA ARG A 44 5.09 -24.29 -1.74
C ARG A 44 5.65 -25.72 -1.71
N GLU A 45 6.87 -25.91 -2.20
CA GLU A 45 7.62 -27.17 -2.13
C GLU A 45 8.31 -27.40 -0.77
N GLY A 46 8.21 -26.45 0.18
CA GLY A 46 8.86 -26.53 1.49
C GLY A 46 10.38 -26.34 1.48
N LYS A 47 10.95 -25.88 0.36
CA LYS A 47 12.40 -25.61 0.19
C LYS A 47 12.80 -24.23 0.73
N ALA A 48 11.84 -23.33 0.86
CA ALA A 48 11.98 -21.99 1.42
C ALA A 48 10.86 -21.71 2.41
N ARG A 49 11.09 -20.83 3.38
CA ARG A 49 10.04 -20.27 4.23
C ARG A 49 9.84 -18.81 3.87
N LEU A 50 8.62 -18.41 3.55
CA LEU A 50 8.27 -17.01 3.29
C LEU A 50 7.52 -16.46 4.48
N VAL A 51 8.08 -15.41 5.08
CA VAL A 51 7.53 -14.78 6.28
C VAL A 51 7.21 -13.32 6.03
N THR A 52 6.25 -12.78 6.77
CA THR A 52 6.00 -11.33 6.81
C THR A 52 5.50 -10.86 8.19
N CYS A 53 5.48 -9.55 8.43
CA CYS A 53 4.69 -8.98 9.52
C CYS A 53 3.24 -8.82 9.08
N GLY A 54 2.33 -9.55 9.72
CA GLY A 54 0.91 -9.54 9.39
C GLY A 54 0.34 -8.12 9.33
N LYS A 55 0.43 -7.37 10.45
CA LYS A 55 -0.18 -6.03 10.57
C LYS A 55 0.38 -5.01 9.58
N GLU A 56 1.69 -4.99 9.37
CA GLU A 56 2.31 -4.04 8.44
C GLU A 56 1.93 -4.37 7.00
N THR A 57 1.99 -5.65 6.60
CA THR A 57 1.58 -6.06 5.26
C THR A 57 0.07 -5.88 5.02
N GLU A 58 -0.78 -6.08 6.03
CA GLU A 58 -2.21 -5.75 5.93
C GLU A 58 -2.43 -4.27 5.66
N MET A 59 -1.76 -3.40 6.41
CA MET A 59 -1.86 -1.95 6.22
C MET A 59 -1.41 -1.58 4.80
N ASP A 60 -0.31 -2.14 4.34
CA ASP A 60 0.20 -1.91 3.00
C ASP A 60 -0.78 -2.32 1.90
N ILE A 61 -1.40 -3.50 2.02
CA ILE A 61 -2.42 -3.98 1.08
C ILE A 61 -3.65 -3.06 1.11
N ILE A 62 -4.10 -2.65 2.30
CA ILE A 62 -5.22 -1.71 2.45
C ILE A 62 -4.91 -0.38 1.77
N LEU A 63 -3.73 0.19 2.02
CA LEU A 63 -3.31 1.45 1.43
C LEU A 63 -3.20 1.34 -0.09
N TRP A 64 -2.65 0.24 -0.59
CA TRP A 64 -2.58 -0.03 -2.03
C TRP A 64 -3.97 -0.14 -2.67
N LEU A 65 -4.89 -0.93 -2.11
CA LEU A 65 -6.27 -1.07 -2.62
C LEU A 65 -7.00 0.26 -2.63
N ASN A 66 -6.87 1.05 -1.56
CA ASN A 66 -7.49 2.38 -1.47
C ASN A 66 -6.95 3.31 -2.56
N ARG A 67 -5.65 3.26 -2.89
CA ARG A 67 -5.07 4.01 -4.02
C ARG A 67 -5.61 3.58 -5.39
N GLN A 68 -6.16 2.37 -5.49
CA GLN A 68 -6.83 1.93 -6.70
C GLN A 68 -8.33 2.33 -6.73
N GLY A 69 -8.80 3.13 -5.77
CA GLY A 69 -10.21 3.48 -5.63
C GLY A 69 -11.05 2.46 -4.85
N CYS A 70 -10.53 1.27 -4.57
CA CYS A 70 -11.22 0.22 -3.82
C CYS A 70 -11.17 0.52 -2.32
N CYS A 71 -12.30 0.95 -1.75
CA CYS A 71 -12.38 1.43 -0.38
C CYS A 71 -12.33 0.27 0.62
N VAL A 72 -11.18 0.10 1.28
CA VAL A 72 -10.96 -0.96 2.28
C VAL A 72 -10.57 -0.35 3.62
N THR A 73 -11.13 -0.86 4.72
CA THR A 73 -10.82 -0.42 6.10
C THR A 73 -10.01 -1.44 6.90
N ASP A 74 -10.17 -2.71 6.56
CA ASP A 74 -9.55 -3.87 7.19
C ASP A 74 -9.44 -5.00 6.15
N THR A 75 -8.44 -5.85 6.29
CA THR A 75 -8.17 -6.97 5.36
C THR A 75 -9.19 -8.10 5.48
N LEU A 76 -9.75 -8.32 6.68
CA LEU A 76 -10.77 -9.34 6.93
C LEU A 76 -12.01 -9.17 6.05
N ARG A 77 -12.33 -7.93 5.66
CA ARG A 77 -13.45 -7.60 4.77
C ARG A 77 -13.00 -7.12 3.39
N ALA A 78 -11.72 -7.24 3.05
CA ALA A 78 -11.19 -6.77 1.77
C ALA A 78 -11.86 -7.47 0.59
N MET A 79 -12.13 -8.79 0.68
CA MET A 79 -12.85 -9.51 -0.37
C MET A 79 -14.29 -9.01 -0.58
N GLU A 80 -14.99 -8.61 0.48
CA GLU A 80 -16.33 -8.00 0.36
C GLU A 80 -16.24 -6.65 -0.36
N ALA A 81 -15.29 -5.80 0.06
CA ALA A 81 -15.07 -4.50 -0.55
C ALA A 81 -14.68 -4.60 -2.03
N ILE A 82 -13.82 -5.57 -2.40
CA ILE A 82 -13.43 -5.84 -3.79
C ILE A 82 -14.65 -6.27 -4.61
N ARG A 83 -15.54 -7.11 -4.08
CA ARG A 83 -16.77 -7.51 -4.80
C ARG A 83 -17.73 -6.33 -5.00
N GLU A 84 -17.88 -5.47 -3.98
CA GLU A 84 -18.68 -4.24 -4.12
C GLU A 84 -18.09 -3.29 -5.16
N PHE A 85 -16.77 -3.17 -5.20
CA PHE A 85 -16.05 -2.37 -6.18
C PHE A 85 -16.11 -2.96 -7.60
N GLU A 86 -16.04 -4.28 -7.73
CA GLU A 86 -16.21 -5.01 -9.00
C GLU A 86 -17.61 -4.78 -9.58
N ASN A 87 -18.64 -4.80 -8.73
CA ASN A 87 -20.03 -4.55 -9.14
C ASN A 87 -20.27 -3.15 -9.70
N TRP A 88 -19.41 -2.17 -9.38
CA TRP A 88 -19.47 -0.84 -9.99
C TRP A 88 -19.07 -0.86 -11.48
N GLY A 89 -18.25 -1.84 -11.91
CA GLY A 89 -18.06 -2.18 -13.32
C GLY A 89 -17.19 -1.21 -14.14
N LYS A 90 -16.46 -0.29 -13.51
CA LYS A 90 -15.58 0.68 -14.19
C LYS A 90 -14.10 0.30 -14.22
N VAL A 91 -13.70 -0.74 -13.48
CA VAL A 91 -12.33 -1.23 -13.44
C VAL A 91 -12.21 -2.52 -14.25
N GLU A 92 -11.10 -2.66 -14.96
CA GLU A 92 -10.80 -3.82 -15.78
C GLU A 92 -10.77 -5.11 -14.95
N ARG A 93 -11.29 -6.21 -15.53
CA ARG A 93 -11.38 -7.50 -14.84
C ARG A 93 -10.03 -8.02 -14.38
N ASP A 94 -8.98 -7.79 -15.17
CA ASP A 94 -7.63 -8.24 -14.85
C ASP A 94 -7.06 -7.55 -13.60
N HIS A 95 -7.36 -6.26 -13.39
CA HIS A 95 -7.02 -5.56 -12.15
C HIS A 95 -7.78 -6.14 -10.95
N ILE A 96 -9.09 -6.35 -11.08
CA ILE A 96 -9.87 -6.97 -10.00
C ILE A 96 -9.34 -8.37 -9.67
N GLN A 97 -8.95 -9.13 -10.68
CA GLN A 97 -8.35 -10.45 -10.49
C GLN A 97 -7.00 -10.35 -9.77
N GLN A 98 -6.17 -9.36 -10.10
CA GLN A 98 -4.93 -9.07 -9.35
C GLN A 98 -5.23 -8.80 -7.87
N TYR A 99 -6.26 -7.99 -7.56
CA TYR A 99 -6.59 -7.63 -6.18
C TYR A 99 -6.94 -8.88 -5.36
N LYS A 100 -7.73 -9.78 -5.95
CA LYS A 100 -8.09 -11.07 -5.35
C LYS A 100 -6.86 -11.96 -5.14
N GLN A 101 -5.94 -12.03 -6.12
CA GLN A 101 -4.73 -12.85 -6.01
C GLN A 101 -3.75 -12.35 -4.93
N VAL A 102 -3.64 -11.03 -4.75
CA VAL A 102 -2.82 -10.45 -3.66
C VAL A 102 -3.27 -10.97 -2.29
N LEU A 103 -4.58 -11.04 -2.07
CA LEU A 103 -5.14 -11.54 -0.80
C LEU A 103 -4.89 -13.05 -0.63
N VAL A 104 -5.07 -13.84 -1.69
CA VAL A 104 -4.76 -15.29 -1.66
C VAL A 104 -3.27 -15.51 -1.32
N HIS A 105 -2.37 -14.79 -1.98
CA HIS A 105 -0.94 -14.92 -1.68
C HIS A 105 -0.57 -14.43 -0.28
N TYR A 106 -1.25 -13.41 0.23
CA TYR A 106 -1.07 -12.94 1.60
C TYR A 106 -1.47 -14.04 2.61
N GLU A 107 -2.60 -14.72 2.40
CA GLU A 107 -3.08 -15.81 3.27
C GLU A 107 -2.16 -17.03 3.27
N GLU A 108 -1.35 -17.23 2.22
CA GLU A 108 -0.36 -18.32 2.16
C GLU A 108 0.87 -18.07 3.05
N LEU A 109 1.18 -16.82 3.41
CA LEU A 109 2.42 -16.46 4.10
C LEU A 109 2.45 -16.89 5.58
N GLU A 110 3.65 -17.23 6.06
CA GLU A 110 3.88 -17.41 7.49
C GLU A 110 3.95 -16.03 8.19
N LEU A 111 3.08 -15.79 9.16
CA LEU A 111 3.06 -14.51 9.88
C LEU A 111 4.02 -14.54 11.08
N LEU A 112 4.95 -13.59 11.11
CA LEU A 112 5.80 -13.36 12.28
C LEU A 112 4.94 -12.81 13.44
N PRO A 113 5.22 -13.22 14.69
CA PRO A 113 4.45 -12.79 15.83
C PRO A 113 4.57 -11.27 16.03
N PHE A 114 3.43 -10.61 16.21
CA PHE A 114 3.38 -9.19 16.54
C PHE A 114 3.85 -8.98 17.99
N SER A 115 4.76 -8.03 18.22
CA SER A 115 5.18 -7.63 19.56
C SER A 115 4.50 -6.31 19.93
N GLU A 116 3.75 -6.28 21.04
CA GLU A 116 2.95 -5.14 21.49
C GLU A 116 3.76 -3.87 21.85
N ASN A 117 5.09 -3.91 21.82
CA ASN A 117 5.97 -2.77 22.13
C ASN A 117 6.00 -1.67 21.02
N GLY A 118 4.89 -1.46 20.30
CA GLY A 118 4.78 -0.55 19.14
C GLY A 118 5.11 0.93 19.42
N PHE A 119 5.12 1.36 20.69
CA PHE A 119 5.58 2.71 21.07
C PHE A 119 7.10 2.91 20.95
N ALA A 120 7.90 1.84 21.02
CA ALA A 120 9.34 1.91 20.74
C ALA A 120 9.60 1.93 19.23
N GLU A 121 8.76 1.23 18.44
CA GLU A 121 8.89 1.16 16.99
C GLU A 121 8.59 2.47 16.29
N HIS A 122 7.56 3.21 16.69
CA HIS A 122 7.29 4.52 16.10
C HIS A 122 8.38 5.56 16.40
N ARG A 123 9.08 5.44 17.54
CA ARG A 123 10.27 6.26 17.81
C ARG A 123 11.47 5.80 16.98
N GLY A 124 11.65 4.50 16.84
CA GLY A 124 12.68 3.91 15.99
C GLY A 124 12.47 4.23 14.51
N SER A 125 11.23 4.22 14.00
CA SER A 125 10.94 4.47 12.58
C SER A 125 11.25 5.91 12.19
N LYS A 126 10.94 6.89 13.05
CA LYS A 126 11.37 8.29 12.84
C LYS A 126 12.89 8.42 12.81
N GLY A 127 13.61 7.86 13.78
CA GLY A 127 15.07 7.90 13.76
C GLY A 127 15.68 7.22 12.53
N VAL A 128 15.12 6.10 12.11
CA VAL A 128 15.62 5.34 10.93
C VAL A 128 15.31 6.03 9.61
N ALA A 129 14.14 6.64 9.46
CA ALA A 129 13.85 7.38 8.24
C ALA A 129 14.69 8.66 8.12
N GLU A 130 15.05 9.33 9.21
CA GLU A 130 16.02 10.44 9.18
C GLU A 130 17.37 9.96 8.64
N LEU A 131 17.82 8.78 9.10
CA LEU A 131 19.08 8.18 8.65
C LEU A 131 19.07 7.72 7.19
N LEU A 132 17.92 7.28 6.69
CA LEU A 132 17.73 6.92 5.29
C LEU A 132 17.55 8.17 4.39
N ASN A 133 17.67 9.39 4.94
CA ASN A 133 17.35 10.65 4.27
C ASN A 133 15.96 10.61 3.62
N LEU A 134 15.02 9.95 4.30
CA LEU A 134 13.65 9.94 3.87
C LEU A 134 13.01 11.23 4.38
N PRO A 135 12.30 11.98 3.53
CA PRO A 135 11.50 13.09 4.01
C PRO A 135 10.46 12.52 4.99
N LEU A 136 10.73 12.69 6.28
CA LEU A 136 9.80 12.38 7.35
C LEU A 136 8.97 13.62 7.62
N ASN A 137 7.67 13.42 7.59
CA ASN A 137 6.67 14.38 8.07
C ASN A 137 6.39 15.60 7.20
N GLU A 138 6.72 15.58 5.91
CA GLU A 138 5.95 16.39 4.98
C GLU A 138 5.27 15.41 4.02
N PRO A 139 3.92 15.34 3.98
CA PRO A 139 3.28 14.80 2.78
C PRO A 139 3.98 15.53 1.64
N ASP A 140 4.49 14.79 0.66
CA ASP A 140 5.19 15.35 -0.48
C ASP A 140 4.18 16.26 -1.17
N LEU A 141 4.10 17.51 -0.70
CA LEU A 141 3.21 18.56 -1.16
C LEU A 141 3.86 19.11 -2.42
N ASP A 142 4.20 18.20 -3.33
CA ASP A 142 4.43 18.49 -4.72
C ASP A 142 3.24 19.32 -5.20
N ARG A 143 3.45 20.17 -6.20
CA ARG A 143 2.36 20.97 -6.80
C ARG A 143 1.13 20.12 -7.12
N ARG A 144 1.36 18.85 -7.48
CA ARG A 144 0.33 17.82 -7.70
C ARG A 144 -0.55 17.57 -6.49
N ALA A 145 0.01 17.46 -5.28
CA ALA A 145 -0.77 17.27 -4.06
C ALA A 145 -1.61 18.51 -3.70
N SER A 146 -1.13 19.72 -4.02
CA SER A 146 -1.91 20.95 -3.84
C SER A 146 -3.14 20.98 -4.76
N ASP A 147 -2.97 20.62 -6.04
CA ASP A 147 -4.07 20.56 -7.01
C ASP A 147 -5.07 19.44 -6.65
N ASP A 148 -4.57 18.28 -6.22
CA ASP A 148 -5.38 17.16 -5.75
C ASP A 148 -6.20 17.52 -4.51
N MET A 149 -5.60 18.22 -3.54
CA MET A 149 -6.34 18.73 -2.38
C MET A 149 -7.39 19.77 -2.76
N ALA A 150 -7.13 20.62 -3.76
CA ALA A 150 -8.11 21.58 -4.27
C ALA A 150 -9.31 20.86 -4.92
N LEU A 151 -9.06 19.83 -5.73
CA LEU A 151 -10.09 18.96 -6.30
C LEU A 151 -10.92 18.26 -5.22
N LEU A 152 -10.27 17.67 -4.22
CA LEU A 152 -10.95 17.03 -3.09
C LEU A 152 -11.81 18.03 -2.30
N ARG A 153 -11.28 19.24 -2.04
CA ARG A 153 -12.03 20.32 -1.38
C ARG A 153 -13.27 20.71 -2.16
N GLN A 154 -13.16 20.81 -3.49
CA GLN A 154 -14.30 21.09 -4.35
C GLN A 154 -15.33 19.96 -4.31
N CYS A 155 -14.90 18.70 -4.38
CA CYS A 155 -15.78 17.54 -4.26
C CYS A 155 -16.55 17.53 -2.93
N LEU A 156 -15.85 17.79 -1.82
CA LEU A 156 -16.45 17.80 -0.49
C LEU A 156 -17.39 18.99 -0.26
N ALA A 157 -17.07 20.16 -0.83
CA ALA A 157 -17.93 21.34 -0.75
C ALA A 157 -19.27 21.13 -1.48
N ASP A 158 -19.24 20.39 -2.59
CA ASP A 158 -20.43 20.11 -3.41
C ASP A 158 -21.26 18.92 -2.88
N LEU A 159 -20.87 18.22 -1.80
CA LEU A 159 -21.56 17.01 -1.33
C LEU A 159 -23.07 17.18 -1.13
N GLY A 160 -23.51 18.34 -0.63
CA GLY A 160 -24.93 18.64 -0.42
C GLY A 160 -25.77 18.69 -1.70
N SER A 161 -25.14 18.80 -2.88
CA SER A 161 -25.81 18.73 -4.18
C SER A 161 -25.96 17.30 -4.71
N TRP A 162 -25.26 16.32 -4.10
CA TRP A 162 -25.24 14.92 -4.54
C TRP A 162 -25.90 13.96 -3.56
N TYR A 163 -25.80 14.26 -2.26
CA TYR A 163 -26.41 13.48 -1.20
C TYR A 163 -27.58 14.26 -0.58
N THR A 164 -28.77 13.66 -0.61
CA THR A 164 -29.90 14.13 0.20
C THR A 164 -29.60 13.89 1.69
N GLU A 165 -30.27 14.63 2.58
CA GLU A 165 -30.06 14.45 4.03
C GLU A 165 -30.33 13.02 4.49
N ASP A 166 -31.40 12.39 3.99
CA ASP A 166 -31.75 11.01 4.35
C ASP A 166 -30.69 10.03 3.84
N ARG A 167 -30.24 10.19 2.58
CA ARG A 167 -29.20 9.33 2.03
C ARG A 167 -27.86 9.50 2.76
N TRP A 168 -27.51 10.73 3.14
CA TRP A 168 -26.32 11.01 3.94
C TRP A 168 -26.42 10.37 5.32
N ARG A 169 -27.59 10.48 5.97
CA ARG A 169 -27.85 9.89 7.28
C ARG A 169 -27.73 8.37 7.25
N ASP A 170 -28.25 7.73 6.21
CA ASP A 170 -28.32 6.28 6.06
C ASP A 170 -27.13 5.67 5.29
N LEU A 171 -26.14 6.48 4.91
CA LEU A 171 -24.94 6.01 4.22
C LEU A 171 -24.16 5.02 5.09
N LYS A 172 -24.26 3.73 4.76
CA LYS A 172 -23.60 2.61 5.46
C LYS A 172 -22.41 2.03 4.68
N ARG A 173 -22.38 2.19 3.36
CA ARG A 173 -21.38 1.61 2.44
C ARG A 173 -20.87 2.67 1.46
N THR A 174 -19.78 2.38 0.77
CA THR A 174 -19.22 3.28 -0.24
C THR A 174 -20.10 3.28 -1.50
N GLU A 175 -20.58 4.45 -1.89
CA GLU A 175 -21.40 4.67 -3.08
C GLU A 175 -20.50 4.99 -4.29
N TYR A 176 -19.79 3.99 -4.81
CA TYR A 176 -18.76 4.18 -5.84
C TYR A 176 -19.24 4.97 -7.06
N ARG A 177 -20.46 4.69 -7.55
CA ARG A 177 -21.02 5.41 -8.70
C ARG A 177 -21.14 6.92 -8.44
N ILE A 178 -21.70 7.32 -7.31
CA ILE A 178 -21.93 8.74 -7.00
C ILE A 178 -20.64 9.43 -6.67
N ASN A 179 -19.78 8.78 -5.88
CA ASN A 179 -18.48 9.33 -5.55
C ASN A 179 -17.65 9.57 -6.82
N TRP A 180 -17.77 8.70 -7.82
CA TRP A 180 -17.11 8.88 -9.11
C TRP A 180 -17.73 10.05 -9.88
N GLU A 181 -19.05 10.14 -9.97
CA GLU A 181 -19.75 11.26 -10.63
C GLU A 181 -19.40 12.62 -10.02
N ILE A 182 -19.23 12.69 -8.69
CA ILE A 182 -18.73 13.88 -7.99
C ILE A 182 -17.32 14.25 -8.49
N LEU A 183 -16.42 13.27 -8.56
CA LEU A 183 -15.06 13.48 -9.05
C LEU A 183 -15.05 13.89 -10.53
N GLU A 184 -15.82 13.21 -11.39
CA GLU A 184 -15.93 13.56 -12.81
C GLU A 184 -16.38 15.01 -12.98
N SER A 185 -17.37 15.45 -12.20
CA SER A 185 -17.87 16.82 -12.21
C SER A 185 -16.78 17.82 -11.82
N ALA A 186 -16.02 17.55 -10.75
CA ALA A 186 -14.92 18.41 -10.32
C ALA A 186 -13.78 18.47 -11.36
N LEU A 187 -13.40 17.34 -11.95
CA LEU A 187 -12.39 17.27 -13.01
C LEU A 187 -12.81 18.08 -14.25
N ARG A 188 -14.05 17.90 -14.72
CA ARG A 188 -14.57 18.64 -15.89
C ARG A 188 -14.63 20.14 -15.67
N LYS A 189 -14.97 20.60 -14.46
CA LYS A 189 -14.95 22.03 -14.10
C LYS A 189 -13.55 22.65 -14.21
N GLN A 190 -12.50 21.83 -14.13
CA GLN A 190 -11.09 22.25 -14.29
C GLN A 190 -10.53 21.93 -15.68
N GLY A 191 -11.36 21.48 -16.63
CA GLY A 191 -10.93 21.12 -17.99
C GLY A 191 -10.11 19.82 -18.05
N LEU A 192 -10.20 18.97 -17.03
CA LEU A 192 -9.50 17.68 -16.96
C LEU A 192 -10.40 16.53 -17.42
N GLU A 193 -9.80 15.53 -18.06
CA GLU A 193 -10.50 14.31 -18.48
C GLU A 193 -10.69 13.33 -17.31
N ALA A 194 -11.90 12.79 -17.21
CA ALA A 194 -12.28 11.81 -16.18
C ALA A 194 -12.04 10.36 -16.64
N ILE A 195 -10.79 10.04 -16.97
CA ILE A 195 -10.37 8.68 -17.36
C ILE A 195 -10.21 7.82 -16.09
N SER A 196 -10.68 6.56 -16.12
CA SER A 196 -10.53 5.58 -15.02
C SER A 196 -9.58 4.42 -15.34
N GLY A 197 -9.23 4.21 -16.62
CA GLY A 197 -8.39 3.09 -17.06
C GLY A 197 -7.00 3.50 -17.58
N GLY A 198 -6.09 2.53 -17.61
CA GLY A 198 -4.72 2.71 -18.10
C GLY A 198 -3.87 3.70 -17.31
N ILE A 199 -2.68 4.01 -17.83
CA ILE A 199 -1.70 4.93 -17.21
C ILE A 199 -2.33 6.33 -17.00
N ALA A 200 -3.13 6.80 -17.97
CA ALA A 200 -3.80 8.09 -17.89
C ALA A 200 -4.86 8.16 -16.78
N GLY A 201 -5.50 7.04 -16.44
CA GLY A 201 -6.51 6.95 -15.37
C GLY A 201 -5.95 6.76 -13.97
N GLN A 202 -4.67 6.41 -13.82
CA GLN A 202 -4.09 6.06 -12.51
C GLN A 202 -4.24 7.18 -11.47
N ARG A 203 -3.91 8.43 -11.84
CA ARG A 203 -4.08 9.58 -10.93
C ARG A 203 -5.54 9.77 -10.51
N ASN A 204 -6.49 9.63 -11.45
CA ASN A 204 -7.91 9.80 -11.15
C ASN A 204 -8.42 8.69 -10.22
N MET A 205 -7.91 7.46 -10.35
CA MET A 205 -8.23 6.37 -9.44
C MET A 205 -7.64 6.58 -8.04
N GLU A 206 -6.43 7.15 -7.95
CA GLU A 206 -5.81 7.55 -6.69
C GLU A 206 -6.64 8.65 -6.00
N LEU A 207 -7.01 9.71 -6.73
CA LEU A 207 -7.92 10.77 -6.28
C LEU A 207 -9.28 10.21 -5.85
N PHE A 208 -9.83 9.27 -6.61
CA PHE A 208 -11.10 8.63 -6.29
C PHE A 208 -11.01 7.82 -4.99
N GLY A 209 -9.89 7.12 -4.78
CA GLY A 209 -9.55 6.47 -3.53
C GLY A 209 -9.58 7.43 -2.34
N LEU A 210 -8.85 8.54 -2.45
CA LEU A 210 -8.82 9.59 -1.43
C LEU A 210 -10.21 10.18 -1.18
N LEU A 211 -10.99 10.43 -2.24
CA LEU A 211 -12.37 10.93 -2.13
C LEU A 211 -13.26 9.94 -1.38
N ASN A 212 -13.17 8.63 -1.67
CA ASN A 212 -13.92 7.60 -0.95
C ASN A 212 -13.59 7.61 0.55
N ARG A 213 -12.31 7.77 0.91
CA ARG A 213 -11.88 7.91 2.31
C ARG A 213 -12.39 9.20 2.95
N ALA A 214 -12.33 10.30 2.23
CA ALA A 214 -12.80 11.61 2.69
C ALA A 214 -14.30 11.61 2.95
N ILE A 215 -15.11 11.09 2.03
CA ILE A 215 -16.56 10.96 2.20
C ILE A 215 -16.89 10.06 3.40
N GLY A 216 -16.19 8.94 3.56
CA GLY A 216 -16.36 8.06 4.71
C GLY A 216 -16.01 8.73 6.04
N LEU A 217 -14.96 9.56 6.09
CA LEU A 217 -14.59 10.31 7.28
C LEU A 217 -15.56 11.47 7.55
N SER A 218 -15.98 12.19 6.52
CA SER A 218 -17.01 13.23 6.58
C SER A 218 -18.30 12.67 7.19
N LYS A 219 -18.75 11.49 6.74
CA LYS A 219 -19.94 10.82 7.26
C LYS A 219 -19.83 10.51 8.76
N LYS A 220 -18.65 10.11 9.23
CA LYS A 220 -18.40 9.79 10.65
C LYS A 220 -18.28 11.02 11.53
N SER A 221 -17.76 12.11 10.99
CA SER A 221 -17.38 13.31 11.75
C SER A 221 -18.36 14.48 11.58
N CYS A 222 -19.23 14.45 10.58
CA CYS A 222 -20.21 15.50 10.28
C CYS A 222 -21.56 14.88 9.84
N GLY A 223 -22.57 14.97 10.71
CA GLY A 223 -23.89 14.40 10.45
C GLY A 223 -24.79 15.21 9.52
N ARG A 224 -24.36 16.39 9.04
CA ARG A 224 -25.18 17.32 8.24
C ARG A 224 -24.42 17.83 7.02
N LEU A 225 -25.16 18.13 5.96
CA LEU A 225 -24.68 18.80 4.75
C LEU A 225 -25.39 20.17 4.61
N PRO A 226 -24.77 21.18 3.99
CA PRO A 226 -23.38 21.22 3.52
C PRO A 226 -22.40 21.24 4.68
N MET A 227 -21.19 20.70 4.45
CA MET A 227 -20.15 20.68 5.48
C MET A 227 -19.56 22.08 5.70
N PRO A 228 -19.26 22.48 6.96
CA PRO A 228 -18.51 23.70 7.21
C PRO A 228 -17.11 23.64 6.59
N LYS A 229 -16.63 24.76 6.00
CA LYS A 229 -15.30 24.83 5.35
C LYS A 229 -14.17 24.32 6.24
N LYS A 230 -14.14 24.73 7.51
CA LYS A 230 -13.14 24.28 8.50
C LYS A 230 -13.15 22.76 8.69
N HIS A 231 -14.33 22.13 8.59
CA HIS A 231 -14.47 20.68 8.72
C HIS A 231 -14.00 19.95 7.46
N ILE A 232 -14.23 20.54 6.28
CA ILE A 232 -13.67 20.03 5.01
C ILE A 232 -12.14 20.00 5.08
N ASP A 233 -11.52 21.10 5.53
CA ASP A 233 -10.06 21.18 5.67
C ASP A 233 -9.52 20.13 6.66
N PHE A 234 -10.19 19.95 7.80
CA PHE A 234 -9.88 18.87 8.75
C PHE A 234 -9.91 17.49 8.10
N VAL A 235 -10.98 17.15 7.37
CA VAL A 235 -11.14 15.85 6.72
C VAL A 235 -10.04 15.61 5.68
N ILE A 236 -9.75 16.60 4.84
CA ILE A 236 -8.71 16.49 3.81
C ILE A 236 -7.36 16.26 4.46
N ASN A 237 -6.99 17.09 5.44
CA ASN A 237 -5.70 16.96 6.11
C ASN A 237 -5.54 15.59 6.76
N THR A 238 -6.57 15.09 7.46
CA THR A 238 -6.53 13.75 8.07
C THR A 238 -6.42 12.62 7.03
N VAL A 239 -7.09 12.75 5.88
CA VAL A 239 -7.00 11.74 4.80
C VAL A 239 -5.65 11.79 4.10
N MET A 240 -5.14 12.99 3.81
CA MET A 240 -3.83 13.16 3.16
C MET A 240 -2.71 12.69 4.07
N GLU A 241 -2.78 13.00 5.36
CA GLU A 241 -1.88 12.44 6.37
C GLU A 241 -1.96 10.92 6.30
N ARG A 242 -3.13 10.29 6.52
CA ARG A 242 -3.21 8.84 6.66
C ARG A 242 -2.99 8.01 5.39
N TYR A 243 -3.43 8.50 4.23
CA TYR A 243 -3.45 7.72 2.96
C TYR A 243 -2.51 8.30 1.89
N GLY A 244 -2.01 9.52 2.08
CA GLY A 244 -1.03 10.18 1.21
C GLY A 244 0.43 9.80 1.50
N TYR A 245 0.72 9.04 2.57
CA TYR A 245 2.09 8.65 2.97
C TYR A 245 2.91 7.98 1.86
N THR A 246 4.21 8.24 1.81
CA THR A 246 5.11 7.63 0.81
C THR A 246 5.37 6.15 1.10
N ARG A 247 5.64 5.35 0.05
CA ARG A 247 5.98 3.90 0.16
C ARG A 247 7.25 3.60 0.99
N ARG A 248 7.99 4.62 1.44
CA ARG A 248 9.32 4.46 2.04
C ARG A 248 9.29 4.26 3.55
N GLU A 249 8.35 4.88 4.28
CA GLU A 249 8.17 4.63 5.73
C GLU A 249 7.72 3.17 6.00
N GLN A 250 6.87 2.61 5.14
CA GLN A 250 6.43 1.21 5.20
C GLN A 250 7.63 0.23 5.16
N GLY A 251 8.59 0.51 4.27
CA GLY A 251 9.81 -0.29 4.13
C GLY A 251 10.65 -0.36 5.40
N ILE A 252 10.66 0.70 6.21
CA ILE A 252 11.40 0.75 7.48
C ILE A 252 10.77 -0.16 8.53
N HIS A 253 9.45 -0.15 8.64
CA HIS A 253 8.76 -1.03 9.57
C HIS A 253 9.08 -2.50 9.26
N HIS A 254 9.10 -2.87 7.97
CA HIS A 254 9.54 -4.19 7.53
C HIS A 254 11.00 -4.50 7.89
N ILE A 255 11.93 -3.57 7.70
CA ILE A 255 13.35 -3.72 8.11
C ILE A 255 13.47 -3.96 9.62
N LEU A 256 12.78 -3.15 10.43
CA LEU A 256 12.80 -3.26 11.89
C LEU A 256 12.24 -4.61 12.37
N HIS A 257 11.19 -5.11 11.70
CA HIS A 257 10.67 -6.46 11.95
C HIS A 257 11.69 -7.53 11.60
N CYS A 258 12.37 -7.44 10.45
CA CYS A 258 13.42 -8.39 10.09
C CYS A 258 14.52 -8.44 11.17
N ALA A 259 15.02 -7.27 11.58
CA ALA A 259 16.04 -7.15 12.62
C ALA A 259 15.59 -7.77 13.96
N ARG A 260 14.35 -7.51 14.39
CA ARG A 260 13.83 -8.06 15.65
C ARG A 260 13.69 -9.58 15.62
N HIS A 261 13.22 -10.12 14.51
CA HIS A 261 12.95 -11.56 14.38
C HIS A 261 14.16 -12.36 13.90
N GLY A 262 15.31 -11.71 13.72
CA GLY A 262 16.53 -12.37 13.23
C GLY A 262 16.35 -12.97 11.84
N VAL A 263 15.58 -12.30 10.97
CA VAL A 263 15.44 -12.69 9.57
C VAL A 263 16.49 -11.96 8.77
N ASN A 264 17.38 -12.71 8.12
CA ASN A 264 18.59 -12.14 7.53
C ASN A 264 18.42 -11.77 6.05
N LEU A 265 17.31 -12.16 5.42
CA LEU A 265 17.01 -11.90 4.01
C LEU A 265 15.63 -11.26 3.87
N PHE A 266 15.57 -10.07 3.30
CA PHE A 266 14.34 -9.38 2.94
C PHE A 266 14.30 -9.15 1.42
N SER A 267 13.33 -9.78 0.74
CA SER A 267 13.05 -9.55 -0.67
C SER A 267 11.94 -8.51 -0.87
N THR A 268 12.22 -7.50 -1.69
CA THR A 268 11.26 -6.45 -2.08
C THR A 268 11.53 -5.98 -3.51
N THR A 269 10.49 -5.50 -4.21
CA THR A 269 10.65 -4.83 -5.51
C THR A 269 10.86 -3.32 -5.38
N ASN A 270 10.84 -2.78 -4.16
CA ASN A 270 11.08 -1.37 -3.88
C ASN A 270 12.58 -1.01 -4.03
N ARG A 271 13.03 -0.71 -5.26
CA ARG A 271 14.43 -0.39 -5.56
C ARG A 271 15.00 0.76 -4.72
N PRO A 272 14.30 1.90 -4.53
CA PRO A 272 14.80 2.95 -3.64
C PRO A 272 15.11 2.46 -2.23
N LEU A 273 14.25 1.61 -1.65
CA LEU A 273 14.49 1.06 -0.31
C LEU A 273 15.75 0.18 -0.28
N VAL A 274 15.96 -0.65 -1.31
CA VAL A 274 17.16 -1.51 -1.42
C VAL A 274 18.43 -0.66 -1.52
N ASP A 275 18.43 0.35 -2.40
CA ASP A 275 19.58 1.20 -2.65
C ASP A 275 19.93 2.07 -1.42
N ASP A 276 18.91 2.59 -0.73
CA ASP A 276 19.10 3.43 0.45
C ASP A 276 19.55 2.60 1.66
N PHE A 277 18.98 1.39 1.84
CA PHE A 277 19.38 0.48 2.93
C PHE A 277 20.86 0.09 2.84
N ALA A 278 21.34 -0.26 1.63
CA ALA A 278 22.73 -0.65 1.43
C ALA A 278 23.72 0.45 1.86
N ARG A 279 23.37 1.72 1.63
CA ARG A 279 24.20 2.88 2.02
C ARG A 279 24.11 3.19 3.51
N CYS A 280 22.93 3.04 4.10
CA CYS A 280 22.68 3.49 5.48
C CYS A 280 22.79 2.39 6.54
N LYS A 281 23.04 1.14 6.16
CA LYS A 281 23.19 0.01 7.09
C LYS A 281 24.13 0.27 8.27
N PRO A 282 25.34 0.84 8.11
CA PRO A 282 26.21 1.14 9.26
C PRO A 282 25.65 2.18 10.23
N LEU A 283 24.89 3.14 9.70
CA LEU A 283 24.22 4.16 10.50
C LEU A 283 23.05 3.56 11.29
N LEU A 284 22.31 2.63 10.67
CA LEU A 284 21.25 1.87 11.31
C LEU A 284 21.79 0.99 12.45
N GLU A 285 22.91 0.29 12.24
CA GLU A 285 23.60 -0.48 13.29
C GLU A 285 23.94 0.40 14.50
N LYS A 286 24.54 1.58 14.26
CA LYS A 286 24.84 2.57 15.29
C LYS A 286 23.59 3.05 16.03
N HIS A 287 22.51 3.33 15.30
CA HIS A 287 21.25 3.81 15.88
C HIS A 287 20.56 2.76 16.74
N LEU A 288 20.56 1.51 16.30
CA LEU A 288 19.98 0.39 17.03
C LEU A 288 20.86 -0.08 18.21
N GLY A 289 22.08 0.46 18.34
CA GLY A 289 23.02 0.06 19.38
C GLY A 289 23.53 -1.38 19.22
N ILE A 290 23.56 -1.90 17.99
CA ILE A 290 24.02 -3.25 17.67
C ILE A 290 25.37 -3.19 16.95
N SER A 291 26.24 -4.16 17.25
CA SER A 291 27.57 -4.24 16.63
C SER A 291 27.52 -4.67 15.17
N HIS A 292 26.51 -5.45 14.80
CA HIS A 292 26.30 -5.93 13.44
C HIS A 292 24.84 -6.29 13.20
N LEU A 293 24.29 -5.84 12.09
CA LEU A 293 22.98 -6.23 11.58
C LEU A 293 23.17 -7.23 10.44
N ASP A 294 22.94 -8.51 10.70
CA ASP A 294 22.95 -9.55 9.66
C ASP A 294 21.63 -9.55 8.88
N LEU A 295 21.31 -8.44 8.21
CA LEU A 295 20.17 -8.29 7.30
C LEU A 295 20.65 -7.82 5.94
N GLU A 296 20.12 -8.45 4.91
CA GLU A 296 20.29 -8.04 3.53
C GLU A 296 18.93 -7.80 2.85
N LEU A 297 18.81 -6.65 2.18
CA LEU A 297 17.67 -6.30 1.35
C LEU A 297 18.04 -6.49 -0.11
N VAL A 298 17.22 -7.24 -0.84
CA VAL A 298 17.49 -7.61 -2.24
C VAL A 298 16.22 -7.64 -3.09
N SER A 299 16.37 -7.41 -4.40
CA SER A 299 15.29 -7.70 -5.34
C SER A 299 15.09 -9.22 -5.51
N PRO A 300 13.91 -9.67 -5.96
CA PRO A 300 13.68 -11.08 -6.27
C PRO A 300 14.70 -11.64 -7.28
N SER A 301 15.01 -10.87 -8.33
CA SER A 301 16.00 -11.29 -9.34
C SER A 301 17.39 -11.49 -8.74
N ALA A 302 17.85 -10.57 -7.89
CA ALA A 302 19.14 -10.68 -7.20
C ALA A 302 19.16 -11.87 -6.24
N LEU A 303 18.05 -12.12 -5.54
CA LEU A 303 17.89 -13.28 -4.66
C LEU A 303 17.97 -14.60 -5.45
N ALA A 304 17.32 -14.68 -6.62
CA ALA A 304 17.26 -15.90 -7.42
C ALA A 304 18.63 -16.42 -7.90
N HIS A 305 19.64 -15.55 -8.00
CA HIS A 305 21.03 -15.95 -8.29
C HIS A 305 21.70 -16.70 -7.13
N ARG A 306 21.13 -16.61 -5.93
CA ARG A 306 21.67 -17.15 -4.68
C ARG A 306 20.91 -18.36 -4.17
N LEU A 307 19.69 -18.54 -4.66
CA LEU A 307 18.90 -19.73 -4.38
C LEU A 307 19.49 -20.92 -5.16
N PRO A 308 19.55 -22.12 -4.56
CA PRO A 308 19.95 -23.33 -5.26
C PRO A 308 19.19 -23.43 -6.59
N ARG A 309 19.90 -23.69 -7.70
CA ARG A 309 19.23 -23.97 -8.98
C ARG A 309 18.40 -25.24 -8.81
N ASP A 310 17.19 -25.23 -9.33
CA ASP A 310 16.29 -26.38 -9.26
C ASP A 310 17.03 -27.53 -9.96
N THR A 311 17.36 -28.55 -9.17
CA THR A 311 17.83 -29.86 -9.65
C THR A 311 16.66 -30.82 -9.61
#